data_AF-A0AAW7KII7-F1
#
_entry.id   AF-A0AAW7KII7-F1
#
_cell.length_a   1.000
_cell.length_b   1.000
_cell.length_c   1.000
_cell.angle_alpha   90.00
_cell.angle_beta   90.00
_cell.angle_gamma   90.00
#
_symmetry.space_group_name_H-M   'P 1'
#
loop_
_entity.id
_entity.type
_entity.pdbx_description
1 polymer ?
#
loop_
_entity_poly.entity_id
_entity_poly.type
_entity_poly.pdbx_seq_one_letter_code
_entity_poly.pdbx_strand_id
1 'polypeptide(L)'
;SYIHEGVSVENFLEDDFGLLRMPESAIAEMHFDVGYLDQFVLDNSSYTTLRCKELATICDPRVRQWFEEQGIERITFGDLKK
;
A
#
# COMPACT_ATOMS: atom_id res chain seq x y z
N SER A 1 -7.89 -0.23 -12.43
CA SER A 1 -8.31 -0.48 -11.02
C SER A 1 -7.16 -1.18 -10.32
N TYR A 2 -6.75 -0.73 -9.13
CA TYR A 2 -5.61 -1.30 -8.39
C TYR A 2 -5.72 -2.82 -8.19
N ILE A 3 -6.94 -3.34 -8.13
CA ILE A 3 -7.26 -4.77 -7.99
C ILE A 3 -6.76 -5.61 -9.19
N HIS A 4 -6.71 -5.03 -10.39
CA HIS A 4 -6.33 -5.78 -11.61
C HIS A 4 -4.90 -5.52 -12.06
N GLU A 5 -4.35 -4.37 -11.71
CA GLU A 5 -3.03 -3.94 -12.19
C GLU A 5 -1.98 -3.95 -11.08
N GLY A 6 -2.40 -4.10 -9.82
CA GLY A 6 -1.56 -3.96 -8.63
C GLY A 6 -1.13 -2.50 -8.43
N VAL A 7 -0.86 -2.15 -7.18
CA VAL A 7 -0.36 -0.82 -6.82
C VAL A 7 1.06 -0.61 -7.34
N SER A 8 1.35 0.60 -7.85
CA SER A 8 2.70 1.05 -8.23
C SER A 8 3.17 2.22 -7.37
N VAL A 9 4.45 2.58 -7.50
CA VAL A 9 5.04 3.70 -6.75
C VAL A 9 4.38 5.01 -7.17
N GLU A 10 4.10 5.16 -8.46
CA GLU A 10 3.46 6.33 -9.05
C GLU A 10 2.08 6.60 -8.42
N ASN A 11 1.32 5.56 -8.07
CA ASN A 11 0.03 5.75 -7.39
C ASN A 11 0.16 6.47 -6.04
N PHE A 12 1.27 6.29 -5.32
CA PHE A 12 1.56 7.07 -4.12
C PHE A 12 2.00 8.48 -4.49
N LEU A 13 2.98 8.61 -5.39
CA LEU A 13 3.58 9.91 -5.73
C LEU A 13 2.58 10.90 -6.32
N GLU A 14 1.56 10.40 -7.01
CA GLU A 14 0.50 11.19 -7.65
C GLU A 14 -0.74 11.38 -6.76
N ASP A 15 -0.73 10.88 -5.51
CA ASP A 15 -1.88 10.88 -4.59
C ASP A 15 -3.17 10.28 -5.21
N ASP A 16 -3.01 9.18 -5.94
CA ASP A 16 -4.13 8.49 -6.61
C ASP A 16 -5.14 7.92 -5.60
N PHE A 17 -4.71 7.70 -4.36
CA PHE A 17 -5.56 7.28 -3.23
C PHE A 17 -6.31 8.44 -2.57
N GLY A 18 -5.94 9.69 -2.86
CA GLY A 18 -6.59 10.88 -2.32
C GLY A 18 -6.31 11.13 -0.83
N LEU A 19 -5.17 10.68 -0.32
CA LEU A 19 -4.79 10.82 1.08
C LEU A 19 -4.62 12.30 1.46
N LEU A 20 -4.08 13.12 0.56
CA LEU A 20 -3.87 14.55 0.81
C LEU A 20 -5.17 15.37 0.86
N ARG A 21 -6.27 14.80 0.36
CA ARG A 21 -7.60 15.42 0.35
C ARG A 21 -8.43 15.04 1.58
N MET A 22 -7.93 14.11 2.41
CA MET A 22 -8.61 13.71 3.63
C MET A 22 -8.50 14.81 4.70
N PRO A 23 -9.49 14.93 5.61
CA PRO A 23 -9.35 15.78 6.78
C PRO A 23 -8.12 15.41 7.61
N GLU A 24 -7.47 16.38 8.25
CA GLU A 24 -6.26 16.18 9.06
C GLU A 24 -6.46 15.15 10.20
N SER A 25 -7.68 15.02 10.71
CA SER A 25 -8.04 14.05 11.75
C SER A 25 -8.49 12.68 11.22
N ALA A 26 -8.53 12.50 9.91
CA ALA A 26 -8.99 11.26 9.32
C ALA A 26 -7.92 10.17 9.41
N ILE A 27 -8.38 8.92 9.56
CA ILE A 27 -7.54 7.74 9.56
C ILE A 27 -7.84 6.97 8.28
N ALA A 28 -6.80 6.64 7.52
CA ALA A 28 -6.89 5.78 6.36
C ALA A 28 -6.29 4.40 6.69
N GLU A 29 -7.03 3.35 6.43
CA GLU A 29 -6.52 1.98 6.40
C GLU A 29 -6.33 1.57 4.94
N MET A 30 -5.13 1.13 4.58
CA MET A 30 -4.81 0.61 3.25
C MET A 30 -4.42 -0.86 3.35
N HIS A 31 -5.14 -1.72 2.63
CA HIS A 31 -4.85 -3.16 2.55
C HIS A 31 -4.09 -3.45 1.26
N PHE A 32 -3.02 -4.25 1.37
CA PHE A 32 -2.23 -4.72 0.24
C PHE A 32 -1.98 -6.22 0.40
N ASP A 33 -2.10 -6.95 -0.71
CA ASP A 33 -1.80 -8.37 -0.73
C ASP A 33 -0.34 -8.51 -1.16
N VAL A 34 0.62 -8.24 -0.27
CA VAL A 34 2.05 -8.38 -0.58
C VAL A 34 2.59 -9.77 -0.25
N GLY A 35 3.57 -10.23 -1.02
CA GLY A 35 4.22 -11.50 -0.72
C GLY A 35 5.05 -12.08 -1.85
N TYR A 36 5.85 -13.08 -1.50
CA TYR A 36 6.58 -13.93 -2.45
C TYR A 36 5.66 -15.03 -3.00
N LEU A 37 6.06 -15.60 -4.13
CA LEU A 37 5.38 -16.74 -4.73
C LEU A 37 6.05 -18.04 -4.32
N ASP A 38 5.22 -18.98 -3.89
CA ASP A 38 5.54 -20.39 -3.77
C ASP A 38 4.43 -21.23 -4.43
N GLN A 39 4.61 -22.55 -4.44
CA GLN A 39 3.64 -23.44 -5.06
C GLN A 39 2.27 -23.38 -4.38
N PHE A 40 2.22 -23.17 -3.06
CA PHE A 40 0.96 -23.08 -2.33
C PHE A 40 0.15 -21.86 -2.81
N VAL A 41 0.78 -20.70 -2.96
CA VAL A 41 0.11 -19.49 -3.46
C VAL A 41 -0.36 -19.68 -4.90
N LEU A 42 0.46 -20.30 -5.75
CA LEU A 42 0.09 -20.58 -7.15
C LEU A 42 -1.12 -21.51 -7.26
N ASP A 43 -1.24 -22.49 -6.37
CA ASP A 43 -2.34 -23.47 -6.38
C ASP A 43 -3.63 -22.93 -5.73
N ASN A 44 -3.52 -21.93 -4.85
CA ASN A 44 -4.63 -21.49 -3.98
C ASN A 44 -5.07 -20.03 -4.22
N SER A 45 -4.41 -19.28 -5.09
CA SER A 45 -4.79 -17.89 -5.35
C SER A 45 -4.63 -17.49 -6.81
N SER A 46 -5.60 -16.74 -7.33
CA SER A 46 -5.49 -16.06 -8.62
C SER A 46 -4.61 -14.79 -8.57
N TYR A 47 -4.36 -14.26 -7.37
CA TYR A 47 -3.58 -13.03 -7.18
C TYR A 47 -2.08 -13.37 -7.02
N THR A 48 -1.40 -13.63 -8.13
CA THR A 48 -0.03 -14.18 -8.10
C THR A 48 1.03 -13.10 -8.29
N THR A 49 1.38 -12.77 -9.53
CA THR A 49 2.48 -11.84 -9.84
C THR A 49 2.25 -10.42 -9.32
N LEU A 50 0.99 -10.00 -9.19
CA LEU A 50 0.62 -8.71 -8.60
C LEU A 50 1.07 -8.60 -7.14
N ARG A 51 1.05 -9.71 -6.39
CA ARG A 51 1.53 -9.79 -5.00
C ARG A 51 3.00 -9.38 -4.85
N CYS A 52 3.82 -9.82 -5.81
CA CYS A 52 5.23 -9.45 -5.89
C CYS A 52 5.43 -7.99 -6.31
N LYS A 53 4.57 -7.48 -7.20
CA LYS A 53 4.60 -6.07 -7.63
C LYS A 53 4.31 -5.16 -6.43
N GLU A 54 3.24 -5.43 -5.68
CA GLU A 54 2.89 -4.65 -4.50
C GLU A 54 4.00 -4.72 -3.43
N LEU A 55 4.60 -5.91 -3.22
CA LEU A 55 5.75 -6.06 -2.32
C LEU A 55 6.91 -5.13 -2.74
N ALA A 56 7.27 -5.13 -4.02
CA ALA A 56 8.32 -4.25 -4.53
C ALA A 56 7.97 -2.77 -4.35
N THR A 57 6.72 -2.39 -4.60
CA THR A 57 6.24 -1.02 -4.44
C THR A 57 6.29 -0.54 -3.00
N ILE A 58 5.76 -1.30 -2.04
CA ILE A 58 5.73 -0.88 -0.62
C ILE A 58 7.14 -0.85 -0.01
N CYS A 59 8.05 -1.68 -0.52
CA CYS A 59 9.46 -1.64 -0.12
C CYS A 59 10.28 -0.55 -0.84
N ASP A 60 9.73 0.15 -1.84
CA ASP A 60 10.45 1.20 -2.56
C ASP A 60 10.69 2.41 -1.62
N PRO A 61 11.95 2.87 -1.47
CA PRO A 61 12.27 3.98 -0.59
C PRO A 61 11.54 5.29 -0.95
N ARG A 62 11.16 5.48 -2.22
CA ARG A 62 10.40 6.66 -2.67
C ARG A 62 9.01 6.71 -2.05
N VAL A 63 8.37 5.56 -1.84
CA VAL A 63 7.05 5.50 -1.17
C VAL A 63 7.20 5.94 0.28
N ARG A 64 8.22 5.45 0.99
CA ARG A 64 8.51 5.89 2.37
C ARG A 64 8.77 7.40 2.43
N GLN A 65 9.65 7.89 1.56
CA GLN A 65 10.00 9.31 1.51
C GLN A 65 8.77 10.18 1.24
N TRP A 66 7.88 9.75 0.34
CA TRP A 66 6.65 10.47 0.05
C TRP A 66 5.76 10.62 1.29
N PHE A 67 5.55 9.55 2.08
CA PHE A 67 4.79 9.66 3.34
C PHE A 67 5.41 10.68 4.30
N GLU A 68 6.74 10.70 4.43
CA GLU A 68 7.47 11.61 5.30
C GLU A 68 7.37 13.07 4.81
N GLU A 69 7.52 13.31 3.50
CA GLU A 69 7.43 14.64 2.88
C GLU A 69 6.03 15.24 2.95
N GLN A 70 4.99 14.41 2.84
CA GLN A 70 3.60 14.85 2.96
C GLN A 70 3.14 14.99 4.42
N GLY A 71 3.99 14.66 5.40
CA GLY A 71 3.63 14.72 6.81
C GLY A 71 2.56 13.71 7.22
N ILE A 72 2.39 12.63 6.45
CA ILE A 72 1.42 11.58 6.75
C ILE A 72 2.03 10.62 7.77
N GLU A 73 1.46 10.61 8.97
CA GLU A 73 1.89 9.72 10.04
C GLU A 73 1.47 8.27 9.76
N ARG A 74 2.44 7.35 9.76
CA ARG A 74 2.17 5.92 9.70
C ARG A 74 2.02 5.37 11.10
N ILE A 75 0.80 4.95 11.44
CA ILE A 75 0.45 4.40 12.75
C ILE A 75 0.23 2.89 12.68
N THR A 76 0.12 2.27 13.85
CA THR A 76 -0.34 0.90 14.04
C THR A 76 -1.74 0.90 14.64
N PHE A 77 -2.46 -0.22 14.56
CA PHE A 77 -3.74 -0.37 15.25
C PHE A 77 -3.66 -0.16 16.77
N GLY A 78 -2.48 -0.30 17.39
CA GLY A 78 -2.27 -0.04 18.81
C GLY A 78 -2.34 1.44 19.19
N ASP A 79 -2.11 2.34 18.24
CA ASP A 79 -2.16 3.79 18.44
C ASP A 79 -3.61 4.32 18.43
N LEU A 80 -4.54 3.53 17.88
CA LEU A 80 -5.97 3.82 17.92
C LEU A 80 -6.52 3.54 19.32
N LYS A 81 -6.96 4.59 20.00
CA LYS A 81 -7.66 4.45 21.29
C LYS A 81 -9.01 3.75 21.07
N LYS A 82 -9.38 2.86 22.00
CA LYS A 82 -10.71 2.24 22.07
C LYS A 82 -11.79 3.25 22.39
#